data_AF-A0A2H0BJK4-F1
#
_entry.id   AF-A0A2H0BJK4-F1
#
_cell.length_a   1.000
_cell.length_b   1.000
_cell.length_c   1.000
_cell.angle_alpha   90.00
_cell.angle_beta   90.00
_cell.angle_gamma   90.00
#
_symmetry.space_group_name_H-M   'P 1'
#
loop_
_entity.id
_entity.type
_entity.pdbx_description
1 polymer ?
#
loop_
_entity_poly.entity_id
_entity_poly.type
_entity_poly.pdbx_seq_one_letter_code
_entity_poly.pdbx_strand_id
1 'polypeptide(L)'
;MSKELDFVQTCLSIHPSQLVENIASDSHETRRIPDPYIFLVKDKKLVTPNGAVIEKSIRNDSNLDSMELKAFIKIQDWAESCDEGTSLWFSPPFPGKYDKGKVVASQILYGLDGKKILFNRNIVLDVNTKTILLVANNMSEKMGLDLITDPELLRQTPIFSEHNQLEILLDEISAYTDQNQMVEKGTDIDSKIETYSKLLIIEKMSGFVYSNTSDSQYLYAHQIAEEQGLIGKYIGSCGQSGKLSAFKAFSEGGRQEKWDYHSGVCRVCGNSTEVGPCSICRTCEKKF
;
A
#
# COMPACT_ATOMS: atom_id res chain seq x y z
N MET A 1 10.70 14.85 -10.74
CA MET A 1 10.90 15.89 -9.70
C MET A 1 9.75 16.87 -9.54
N SER A 2 9.40 17.75 -10.51
CA SER A 2 8.33 18.76 -10.28
C SER A 2 7.01 18.16 -9.79
N LYS A 3 6.48 17.14 -10.50
CA LYS A 3 5.22 16.49 -10.13
C LYS A 3 5.24 15.78 -8.77
N GLU A 4 6.38 15.26 -8.33
CA GLU A 4 6.50 14.60 -7.04
C GLU A 4 6.38 15.60 -5.90
N LEU A 5 7.00 16.77 -6.05
CA LEU A 5 6.86 17.86 -5.09
C LEU A 5 5.42 18.39 -5.10
N ASP A 6 4.78 18.52 -6.25
CA ASP A 6 3.36 18.91 -6.35
C ASP A 6 2.43 17.91 -5.65
N PHE A 7 2.69 16.61 -5.83
CA PHE A 7 1.97 15.54 -5.12
C PHE A 7 2.17 15.62 -3.62
N VAL A 8 3.43 15.78 -3.18
CA VAL A 8 3.77 15.97 -1.76
C VAL A 8 2.99 17.14 -1.19
N GLN A 9 3.03 18.31 -1.84
CA GLN A 9 2.31 19.49 -1.36
C GLN A 9 0.79 19.27 -1.33
N THR A 10 0.25 18.55 -2.30
CA THR A 10 -1.17 18.17 -2.32
C THR A 10 -1.51 17.30 -1.11
N CYS A 11 -0.75 16.23 -0.85
CA CYS A 11 -0.97 15.34 0.30
C CYS A 11 -0.84 16.06 1.64
N LEU A 12 0.11 16.99 1.76
CA LEU A 12 0.28 17.83 2.95
C LEU A 12 -0.79 18.90 3.09
N SER A 13 -1.50 19.28 2.03
CA SER A 13 -2.55 20.30 2.09
C SER A 13 -3.92 19.69 2.36
N ILE A 14 -4.24 18.59 1.67
CA ILE A 14 -5.55 17.93 1.80
C ILE A 14 -5.58 16.95 2.98
N HIS A 15 -4.42 16.46 3.43
CA HIS A 15 -4.31 15.54 4.55
C HIS A 15 -5.25 14.34 4.41
N PRO A 16 -5.12 13.52 3.33
CA PRO A 16 -6.08 12.46 3.06
C PRO A 16 -6.18 11.57 4.30
N SER A 17 -7.42 11.24 4.68
CA SER A 17 -7.63 10.33 5.79
C SER A 17 -7.00 8.98 5.47
N GLN A 18 -6.80 8.16 6.50
CA GLN A 18 -6.27 6.83 6.28
C GLN A 18 -7.22 6.00 5.39
N LEU A 19 -8.53 6.10 5.63
CA LEU A 19 -9.54 5.45 4.80
C LEU A 19 -9.39 5.82 3.31
N VAL A 20 -9.23 7.11 3.01
CA VAL A 20 -9.05 7.60 1.64
C VAL A 20 -7.76 7.08 1.03
N GLU A 21 -6.65 7.11 1.77
CA GLU A 21 -5.36 6.59 1.29
C GLU A 21 -5.47 5.12 0.87
N ASN A 22 -6.09 4.30 1.72
CA ASN A 22 -6.22 2.86 1.49
C ASN A 22 -6.96 2.52 0.22
N ILE A 23 -8.14 3.13 0.05
CA ILE A 23 -8.99 2.85 -1.09
C ILE A 23 -8.32 3.41 -2.37
N ALA A 24 -7.57 4.51 -2.26
CA ALA A 24 -6.78 5.03 -3.37
C ALA A 24 -5.65 4.07 -3.77
N SER A 25 -4.93 3.51 -2.79
CA SER A 25 -3.90 2.50 -3.03
C SER A 25 -4.47 1.21 -3.62
N ASP A 26 -5.62 0.75 -3.12
CA ASP A 26 -6.34 -0.40 -3.69
C ASP A 26 -6.79 -0.11 -5.12
N SER A 27 -7.32 1.09 -5.39
CA SER A 27 -7.67 1.53 -6.75
C SER A 27 -6.47 1.44 -7.69
N HIS A 28 -5.32 1.97 -7.29
CA HIS A 28 -4.11 1.95 -8.11
C HIS A 28 -3.59 0.53 -8.33
N GLU A 29 -3.48 -0.27 -7.27
CA GLU A 29 -3.00 -1.65 -7.34
C GLU A 29 -3.87 -2.51 -8.27
N THR A 30 -5.19 -2.43 -8.10
CA THR A 30 -6.18 -3.21 -8.86
C THR A 30 -6.33 -2.73 -10.31
N ARG A 31 -5.77 -1.56 -10.65
CA ARG A 31 -5.69 -1.00 -12.02
C ARG A 31 -4.31 -1.11 -12.66
N ARG A 32 -3.30 -1.63 -11.93
CA ARG A 32 -1.89 -1.65 -12.37
C ARG A 32 -1.37 -0.26 -12.69
N ILE A 33 -1.73 0.70 -11.86
CA ILE A 33 -1.15 2.04 -11.84
C ILE A 33 -0.13 2.05 -10.70
N PRO A 34 1.09 2.58 -10.89
CA PRO A 34 2.01 2.80 -9.78
C PRO A 34 1.31 3.58 -8.69
N ASP A 35 1.52 3.18 -7.45
CA ASP A 35 0.84 3.79 -6.31
C ASP A 35 1.80 4.75 -5.58
N PRO A 36 1.74 6.06 -5.84
CA PRO A 36 2.51 7.04 -5.09
C PRO A 36 1.84 7.33 -3.75
N TYR A 37 2.64 7.36 -2.68
CA TYR A 37 2.21 7.75 -1.34
C TYR A 37 3.39 8.29 -0.54
N ILE A 38 3.11 9.01 0.55
CA ILE A 38 4.15 9.65 1.37
C ILE A 38 4.09 9.24 2.84
N PHE A 39 5.26 9.22 3.47
CA PHE A 39 5.41 9.25 4.90
C PHE A 39 6.22 10.48 5.32
N LEU A 40 5.87 11.04 6.47
CA LEU A 40 6.73 12.01 7.15
C LEU A 40 7.76 11.24 7.98
N VAL A 41 9.01 11.67 7.92
CA VAL A 41 10.05 11.19 8.84
C VAL A 41 10.04 12.11 10.05
N LYS A 42 9.62 11.59 11.21
CA LYS A 42 9.47 12.38 12.44
C LYS A 42 9.82 11.54 13.66
N ASP A 43 10.66 12.08 14.54
CA ASP A 43 11.05 11.45 15.81
C ASP A 43 11.53 10.00 15.63
N LYS A 44 12.36 9.74 14.59
CA LYS A 44 12.86 8.41 14.20
C LYS A 44 11.78 7.42 13.75
N LYS A 45 10.60 7.91 13.41
CA LYS A 45 9.46 7.10 12.96
C LYS A 45 8.92 7.60 11.63
N LEU A 46 8.39 6.68 10.84
CA LEU A 46 7.54 7.01 9.69
C LEU A 46 6.12 7.22 10.19
N VAL A 47 5.56 8.38 9.86
CA VAL A 47 4.19 8.75 10.23
C VAL A 47 3.38 9.19 9.01
N THR A 48 2.07 9.00 9.06
CA THR A 48 1.16 9.55 8.03
C THR A 48 1.22 11.09 8.02
N PRO A 49 0.71 11.76 6.97
CA PRO A 49 0.51 13.21 6.99
C PRO A 49 -0.30 13.72 8.17
N ASN A 50 -1.13 12.86 8.78
CA ASN A 50 -1.96 13.16 9.96
C ASN A 50 -1.27 12.80 11.29
N GLY A 51 -0.02 12.31 11.24
CA GLY A 51 0.81 12.03 12.42
C GLY A 51 0.64 10.64 13.02
N ALA A 52 -0.08 9.72 12.38
CA ALA A 52 -0.21 8.35 12.85
C ALA A 52 1.06 7.55 12.57
N VAL A 53 1.59 6.83 13.58
CA VAL A 53 2.82 6.02 13.45
C VAL A 53 2.54 4.74 12.67
N ILE A 54 3.20 4.57 11.52
CA ILE A 54 2.93 3.48 10.56
C ILE A 54 3.28 2.11 11.12
N GLU A 55 4.41 2.00 11.84
CA GLU A 55 4.89 0.74 12.43
C GLU A 55 3.81 0.03 13.27
N LYS A 56 2.94 0.81 13.95
CA LYS A 56 1.87 0.28 14.81
C LYS A 56 0.72 -0.36 14.02
N SER A 57 0.61 -0.07 12.73
CA SER A 57 -0.44 -0.54 11.83
C SER A 57 -0.02 -1.76 11.00
N ILE A 58 1.26 -2.15 11.08
CA ILE A 58 1.82 -3.31 10.38
C ILE A 58 1.55 -4.57 11.18
N ARG A 59 1.07 -5.62 10.50
CA ARG A 59 0.92 -6.95 11.10
C ARG A 59 2.27 -7.57 11.50
N ASN A 60 2.22 -8.41 12.52
CA ASN A 60 3.38 -9.20 12.97
C ASN A 60 2.92 -10.55 13.55
N ASP A 61 1.85 -11.10 12.99
CA ASP A 61 1.17 -12.31 13.46
C ASP A 61 1.56 -13.57 12.68
N SER A 62 2.24 -13.42 11.54
CA SER A 62 2.81 -14.54 10.79
C SER A 62 4.31 -14.31 10.50
N ASN A 63 5.04 -15.39 10.21
CA ASN A 63 6.44 -15.30 9.79
C ASN A 63 6.64 -14.32 8.62
N LEU A 64 5.69 -14.37 7.68
CA LEU A 64 5.71 -13.49 6.53
C LEU A 64 5.53 -12.02 6.95
N ASP A 65 4.55 -11.72 7.80
CA ASP A 65 4.35 -10.35 8.30
C ASP A 65 5.57 -9.86 9.11
N SER A 66 6.22 -10.75 9.89
CA SER A 66 7.48 -10.43 10.59
C SER A 66 8.63 -10.11 9.64
N MET A 67 8.77 -10.82 8.51
CA MET A 67 9.79 -10.53 7.50
C MET A 67 9.58 -9.16 6.87
N GLU A 68 8.34 -8.83 6.52
CA GLU A 68 8.00 -7.53 5.94
C GLU A 68 8.17 -6.39 6.95
N LEU A 69 7.82 -6.61 8.22
CA LEU A 69 8.08 -5.64 9.29
C LEU A 69 9.59 -5.36 9.45
N LYS A 70 10.45 -6.38 9.34
CA LYS A 70 11.91 -6.19 9.37
C LYS A 70 12.40 -5.30 8.23
N ALA A 71 11.89 -5.50 7.01
CA ALA A 71 12.22 -4.62 5.89
C ALA A 71 11.74 -3.19 6.17
N PHE A 72 10.51 -3.01 6.63
CA PHE A 72 9.98 -1.70 6.98
C PHE A 72 10.83 -0.97 8.02
N ILE A 73 11.24 -1.66 9.10
CA ILE A 73 12.11 -1.08 10.14
C ILE A 73 13.45 -0.63 9.54
N LYS A 74 14.06 -1.44 8.67
CA LYS A 74 15.30 -1.05 7.97
C LYS A 74 15.11 0.19 7.10
N ILE A 75 13.98 0.31 6.40
CA ILE A 75 13.66 1.50 5.58
C ILE A 75 13.46 2.73 6.47
N GLN A 76 12.77 2.58 7.60
CA GLN A 76 12.57 3.65 8.58
C GLN A 76 13.92 4.12 9.15
N ASP A 77 14.79 3.19 9.55
CA ASP A 77 16.11 3.51 10.09
C ASP A 77 16.98 4.21 9.04
N TRP A 78 16.97 3.71 7.80
CA TRP A 78 17.65 4.34 6.66
C TRP A 78 17.13 5.77 6.40
N ALA A 79 15.82 5.95 6.30
CA ALA A 79 15.19 7.24 6.03
C ALA A 79 15.45 8.25 7.16
N GLU A 80 15.61 7.81 8.40
CA GLU A 80 16.05 8.67 9.50
C GLU A 80 17.51 9.08 9.32
N SER A 81 18.41 8.13 9.01
CA SER A 81 19.87 8.34 9.02
C SER A 81 20.45 9.04 7.79
N CYS A 82 19.77 9.02 6.65
CA CYS A 82 20.29 9.51 5.37
C CYS A 82 19.54 10.76 4.91
N ASP A 83 20.23 11.80 4.41
CA ASP A 83 19.56 13.02 3.94
C ASP A 83 18.99 12.90 2.53
N GLU A 84 19.50 11.95 1.74
CA GLU A 84 19.07 11.64 0.38
C GLU A 84 19.27 10.14 0.08
N GLY A 85 18.78 9.71 -1.09
CA GLY A 85 19.01 8.37 -1.62
C GLY A 85 17.73 7.65 -2.04
N THR A 86 17.88 6.37 -2.38
CA THR A 86 16.78 5.49 -2.79
C THR A 86 16.81 4.17 -2.01
N SER A 87 15.64 3.68 -1.63
CA SER A 87 15.41 2.33 -1.12
C SER A 87 14.54 1.55 -2.08
N LEU A 88 14.96 0.35 -2.47
CA LEU A 88 14.21 -0.57 -3.31
C LEU A 88 13.86 -1.82 -2.50
N TRP A 89 12.57 -2.08 -2.32
CA TRP A 89 12.13 -3.24 -1.55
C TRP A 89 11.24 -4.15 -2.39
N PHE A 90 11.74 -5.35 -2.67
CA PHE A 90 11.09 -6.33 -3.54
C PHE A 90 10.29 -7.34 -2.71
N SER A 91 9.07 -7.66 -3.17
CA SER A 91 8.24 -8.74 -2.62
C SER A 91 7.94 -9.76 -3.70
N PRO A 92 8.50 -10.97 -3.62
CA PRO A 92 8.09 -12.03 -4.51
C PRO A 92 6.62 -12.41 -4.31
N PRO A 93 5.96 -13.01 -5.32
CA PRO A 93 4.64 -13.62 -5.14
C PRO A 93 4.60 -14.52 -3.90
N PHE A 94 3.52 -14.47 -3.13
CA PHE A 94 3.21 -15.37 -2.03
C PHE A 94 1.77 -15.89 -2.24
N PRO A 95 1.63 -17.08 -2.88
CA PRO A 95 0.33 -17.62 -3.25
C PRO A 95 -0.66 -17.63 -2.08
N GLY A 96 -1.88 -17.15 -2.32
CA GLY A 96 -2.94 -17.07 -1.31
C GLY A 96 -2.92 -15.80 -0.45
N LYS A 97 -1.95 -14.90 -0.65
CA LYS A 97 -1.93 -13.57 -0.02
C LYS A 97 -1.71 -12.45 -1.03
N TYR A 98 -0.72 -12.62 -1.90
CA TYR A 98 -0.47 -11.74 -3.04
C TYR A 98 0.20 -12.52 -4.16
N ASP A 99 -0.52 -12.75 -5.24
CA ASP A 99 -0.09 -13.69 -6.28
C ASP A 99 0.91 -13.09 -7.29
N LYS A 100 1.32 -11.83 -7.07
CA LYS A 100 2.15 -11.04 -7.99
C LYS A 100 3.36 -10.47 -7.26
N GLY A 101 4.44 -10.31 -8.02
CA GLY A 101 5.64 -9.65 -7.57
C GLY A 101 5.41 -8.15 -7.41
N LYS A 102 6.15 -7.51 -6.51
CA LYS A 102 6.07 -6.07 -6.29
C LYS A 102 7.41 -5.47 -5.97
N VAL A 103 7.58 -4.20 -6.29
CA VAL A 103 8.69 -3.38 -5.79
C VAL A 103 8.14 -2.09 -5.20
N VAL A 104 8.63 -1.72 -4.03
CA VAL A 104 8.44 -0.39 -3.46
C VAL A 104 9.74 0.38 -3.69
N ALA A 105 9.67 1.42 -4.50
CA ALA A 105 10.76 2.37 -4.71
C ALA A 105 10.51 3.58 -3.81
N SER A 106 11.44 3.86 -2.91
CA SER A 106 11.32 4.94 -1.93
C SER A 106 12.43 5.95 -2.14
N GLN A 107 12.12 7.24 -2.06
CA GLN A 107 13.05 8.36 -2.21
C GLN A 107 12.88 9.33 -1.03
N ILE A 108 13.98 9.92 -0.56
CA ILE A 108 13.92 10.99 0.43
C ILE A 108 13.73 12.31 -0.32
N LEU A 109 12.66 13.03 0.02
CA LEU A 109 12.33 14.36 -0.46
C LEU A 109 12.17 15.31 0.73
N TYR A 110 12.11 16.61 0.45
CA TYR A 110 11.80 17.64 1.43
C TYR A 110 10.58 18.45 0.99
N GLY A 111 9.65 18.67 1.91
CA GLY A 111 8.55 19.60 1.72
C GLY A 111 9.06 21.05 1.65
N LEU A 112 8.21 21.96 1.18
CA LEU A 112 8.51 23.40 1.17
C LEU A 112 8.74 23.96 2.58
N ASP A 113 8.19 23.29 3.61
CA ASP A 113 8.41 23.60 5.02
C ASP A 113 9.68 22.97 5.61
N GLY A 114 10.50 22.32 4.78
CA GLY A 114 11.73 21.65 5.17
C GLY A 114 11.51 20.30 5.87
N LYS A 115 10.27 19.80 5.99
CA LYS A 115 10.04 18.48 6.57
C LYS A 115 10.57 17.39 5.65
N LYS A 116 11.24 16.40 6.24
CA LYS A 116 11.75 15.22 5.56
C LYS A 116 10.63 14.24 5.27
N ILE A 117 10.58 13.78 4.03
CA ILE A 117 9.47 13.00 3.48
C ILE A 117 10.04 11.78 2.79
N LEU A 118 9.52 10.61 3.14
CA LEU A 118 9.76 9.39 2.40
C LEU A 118 8.65 9.27 1.36
N PHE A 119 8.98 9.56 0.11
CA PHE A 119 8.09 9.40 -1.03
C PHE A 119 8.24 7.98 -1.58
N ASN A 120 7.14 7.25 -1.68
CA ASN A 120 7.13 5.85 -2.08
C ASN A 120 6.34 5.70 -3.37
N ARG A 121 6.75 4.74 -4.21
CA ARG A 121 5.96 4.20 -5.30
C ARG A 121 5.93 2.69 -5.19
N ASN A 122 4.73 2.14 -5.00
CA ASN A 122 4.52 0.70 -5.09
C ASN A 122 4.14 0.32 -6.52
N ILE A 123 4.93 -0.58 -7.13
CA ILE A 123 4.78 -1.01 -8.51
C ILE A 123 4.54 -2.52 -8.52
N VAL A 124 3.43 -2.95 -9.11
CA VAL A 124 3.10 -4.37 -9.23
C VAL A 124 3.76 -4.93 -10.48
N LEU A 125 4.67 -5.88 -10.31
CA LEU A 125 5.32 -6.59 -11.41
C LEU A 125 4.55 -7.90 -11.57
N ASP A 126 3.78 -8.06 -12.65
CA ASP A 126 3.00 -9.28 -12.95
C ASP A 126 3.92 -10.47 -13.35
N VAL A 127 4.98 -10.68 -12.57
CA VAL A 127 6.08 -11.61 -12.80
C VAL A 127 6.16 -12.66 -11.68
N ASN A 128 6.87 -13.74 -11.96
CA ASN A 128 7.09 -14.82 -10.99
C ASN A 128 8.29 -14.55 -10.05
N THR A 129 8.46 -15.40 -9.04
CA THR A 129 9.55 -15.34 -8.05
C THR A 129 10.97 -15.38 -8.64
N LYS A 130 11.19 -16.07 -9.77
CA LYS A 130 12.51 -16.09 -10.41
C LYS A 130 12.81 -14.77 -11.10
N THR A 131 11.83 -14.22 -11.79
CA THR A 131 11.97 -12.94 -12.49
C THR A 131 12.17 -11.78 -11.51
N ILE A 132 11.45 -11.74 -10.39
CA ILE A 132 11.67 -10.66 -9.41
C ILE A 132 13.06 -10.74 -8.75
N LEU A 133 13.58 -11.96 -8.51
CA LEU A 133 14.94 -12.14 -8.02
C LEU A 133 15.97 -11.67 -9.05
N LEU A 134 15.74 -11.96 -10.33
CA LEU A 134 16.59 -11.47 -11.42
C LEU A 134 16.63 -9.93 -11.43
N VAL A 135 15.48 -9.26 -11.38
CA VAL A 135 15.41 -7.79 -11.31
C VAL A 135 16.17 -7.26 -10.09
N ALA A 136 15.94 -7.82 -8.91
CA ALA A 136 16.62 -7.39 -7.69
C ALA A 136 18.15 -7.56 -7.75
N ASN A 137 18.62 -8.67 -8.35
CA ASN A 137 20.04 -8.91 -8.54
C ASN A 137 20.65 -7.98 -9.59
N ASN A 138 19.97 -7.73 -10.71
CA ASN A 138 20.43 -6.76 -11.71
C ASN A 138 20.56 -5.36 -11.09
N MET A 139 19.62 -4.96 -10.22
CA MET A 139 19.73 -3.71 -9.47
C MET A 139 20.91 -3.74 -8.49
N SER A 140 21.10 -4.84 -7.76
CA SER A 140 22.22 -5.01 -6.83
C SER A 140 23.58 -4.91 -7.54
N GLU A 141 23.73 -5.56 -8.70
CA GLU A 141 24.96 -5.49 -9.51
C GLU A 141 25.25 -4.07 -10.00
N LYS A 142 24.24 -3.38 -10.55
CA LYS A 142 24.35 -1.98 -11.00
C LYS A 142 24.75 -1.05 -9.86
N MET A 143 24.44 -1.42 -8.62
CA MET A 143 24.75 -0.68 -7.40
C MET A 143 26.02 -1.18 -6.67
N GLY A 144 26.70 -2.21 -7.19
CA GLY A 144 27.90 -2.78 -6.57
C GLY A 144 27.65 -3.51 -5.24
N LEU A 145 26.46 -4.10 -5.08
CA LEU A 145 26.03 -4.81 -3.88
C LEU A 145 26.08 -6.33 -4.06
N ASP A 146 26.11 -7.04 -2.94
CA ASP A 146 26.05 -8.50 -2.92
C ASP A 146 24.72 -9.02 -3.49
N LEU A 147 24.81 -10.11 -4.25
CA LEU A 147 23.65 -10.77 -4.84
C LEU A 147 22.81 -11.50 -3.79
N ILE A 148 21.50 -11.44 -3.97
CA ILE A 148 20.54 -12.20 -3.17
C ILE A 148 20.28 -13.53 -3.91
N THR A 149 20.49 -14.65 -3.22
CA THR A 149 20.34 -15.99 -3.81
C THR A 149 19.02 -16.65 -3.47
N ASP A 150 18.45 -16.32 -2.30
CA ASP A 150 17.15 -16.80 -1.86
C ASP A 150 16.08 -15.71 -2.09
N PRO A 151 15.07 -15.94 -2.95
CA PRO A 151 14.00 -14.99 -3.18
C PRO A 151 13.27 -14.56 -1.91
N GLU A 152 13.15 -15.42 -0.90
CA GLU A 152 12.44 -15.06 0.35
C GLU A 152 13.20 -14.00 1.15
N LEU A 153 14.53 -13.90 1.00
CA LEU A 153 15.31 -12.84 1.63
C LEU A 153 14.95 -11.44 1.11
N LEU A 154 14.43 -11.31 -0.13
CA LEU A 154 14.00 -10.04 -0.68
C LEU A 154 12.93 -9.36 0.20
N ARG A 155 12.06 -10.16 0.84
CA ARG A 155 10.99 -9.65 1.70
C ARG A 155 11.47 -8.89 2.92
N GLN A 156 12.68 -9.18 3.39
CA GLN A 156 13.27 -8.59 4.60
C GLN A 156 14.55 -7.79 4.33
N THR A 157 14.93 -7.64 3.06
CA THR A 157 16.21 -7.04 2.65
C THR A 157 15.98 -5.99 1.56
N PRO A 158 15.58 -4.77 1.97
CA PRO A 158 15.62 -3.62 1.07
C PRO A 158 17.05 -3.38 0.59
N ILE A 159 17.16 -2.90 -0.65
CA ILE A 159 18.40 -2.46 -1.28
C ILE A 159 18.48 -0.94 -1.14
N PHE A 160 19.60 -0.43 -0.62
CA PHE A 160 19.79 1.00 -0.40
C PHE A 160 20.84 1.59 -1.34
N SER A 161 20.60 2.81 -1.81
CA SER A 161 21.53 3.61 -2.60
C SER A 161 21.62 5.02 -2.03
N GLU A 162 22.81 5.59 -2.03
CA GLU A 162 23.01 7.03 -1.81
C GLU A 162 22.52 7.88 -3.00
N HIS A 163 22.40 7.27 -4.18
CA HIS A 163 21.96 7.95 -5.40
C HIS A 163 20.50 7.63 -5.73
N ASN A 164 19.89 8.48 -6.56
CA ASN A 164 18.57 8.21 -7.09
C ASN A 164 18.63 7.06 -8.11
N GLN A 165 18.02 5.91 -7.78
CA GLN A 165 18.02 4.71 -8.63
C GLN A 165 16.69 4.48 -9.35
N LEU A 166 15.75 5.41 -9.26
CA LEU A 166 14.40 5.21 -9.82
C LEU A 166 14.44 5.01 -11.34
N GLU A 167 15.15 5.85 -12.09
CA GLU A 167 15.24 5.73 -13.55
C GLU A 167 15.83 4.38 -13.98
N ILE A 168 16.89 3.93 -13.29
CA ILE A 168 17.52 2.64 -13.54
C ILE A 168 16.57 1.48 -13.24
N LEU A 169 15.78 1.57 -12.17
CA LEU A 169 14.73 0.61 -11.87
C LEU A 169 13.66 0.60 -12.97
N LEU A 170 13.18 1.78 -13.39
CA LEU A 170 12.13 1.90 -14.41
C LEU A 170 12.55 1.28 -15.74
N ASP A 171 13.79 1.52 -16.16
CA ASP A 171 14.39 0.88 -17.32
C ASP A 171 14.45 -0.64 -17.16
N GLU A 172 14.88 -1.12 -15.99
CA GLU A 172 14.98 -2.56 -15.69
C GLU A 172 13.62 -3.26 -15.74
N ILE A 173 12.57 -2.62 -15.22
CA ILE A 173 11.23 -3.23 -15.18
C ILE A 173 10.42 -3.02 -16.46
N SER A 174 10.87 -2.18 -17.39
CA SER A 174 10.17 -1.85 -18.64
C SER A 174 9.86 -3.08 -19.51
N ALA A 175 10.69 -4.13 -19.40
CA ALA A 175 10.46 -5.41 -20.09
C ALA A 175 9.27 -6.21 -19.52
N TYR A 176 8.76 -5.85 -18.35
CA TYR A 176 7.75 -6.62 -17.60
C TYR A 176 6.45 -5.85 -17.35
N THR A 177 6.45 -4.53 -17.51
CA THR A 177 5.28 -3.70 -17.27
C THR A 177 5.35 -2.36 -18.00
N ASP A 178 4.22 -1.87 -18.48
CA ASP A 178 4.09 -0.51 -19.04
C ASP A 178 3.96 0.58 -17.96
N GLN A 179 3.99 0.18 -16.68
CA GLN A 179 3.89 1.10 -15.54
C GLN A 179 5.03 2.12 -15.48
N ASN A 180 6.20 1.83 -16.08
CA ASN A 180 7.29 2.79 -16.18
C ASN A 180 6.88 4.05 -16.96
N GLN A 181 6.15 3.88 -18.05
CA GLN A 181 5.66 5.02 -18.85
C GLN A 181 4.70 5.91 -18.07
N MET A 182 3.94 5.33 -17.13
CA MET A 182 3.03 6.10 -16.27
C MET A 182 3.81 6.97 -15.30
N VAL A 183 4.90 6.45 -14.72
CA VAL A 183 5.80 7.21 -13.84
C VAL A 183 6.51 8.33 -14.61
N GLU A 184 7.05 8.02 -15.79
CA GLU A 184 7.74 9.01 -16.65
C GLU A 184 6.83 10.18 -17.04
N LYS A 185 5.55 9.90 -17.35
CA LYS A 185 4.54 10.92 -17.68
C LYS A 185 3.93 11.57 -16.44
N GLY A 186 4.16 11.01 -15.26
CA GLY A 186 3.53 11.37 -13.99
C GLY A 186 2.01 11.19 -13.99
N THR A 187 1.49 10.26 -14.81
CA THR A 187 0.05 9.96 -14.85
C THR A 187 -0.38 9.10 -13.67
N ASP A 188 0.56 8.41 -13.02
CA ASP A 188 0.36 7.76 -11.72
C ASP A 188 -0.04 8.80 -10.66
N ILE A 189 0.69 9.92 -10.58
CA ILE A 189 0.41 11.02 -9.65
C ILE A 189 -0.94 11.68 -9.97
N ASP A 190 -1.17 12.03 -11.24
CA ASP A 190 -2.43 12.68 -11.66
C ASP A 190 -3.64 11.78 -11.31
N SER A 191 -3.53 10.47 -11.56
CA SER A 191 -4.54 9.47 -11.20
C SER A 191 -4.79 9.42 -9.68
N LYS A 192 -3.73 9.47 -8.86
CA LYS A 192 -3.85 9.40 -7.40
C LYS A 192 -4.59 10.61 -6.86
N ILE A 193 -4.26 11.81 -7.33
CA ILE A 193 -4.90 13.07 -6.93
C ILE A 193 -6.38 13.09 -7.33
N GLU A 194 -6.70 12.66 -8.56
CA GLU A 194 -8.08 12.52 -9.01
C GLU A 194 -8.86 11.53 -8.12
N THR A 195 -8.23 10.40 -7.79
CA THR A 195 -8.81 9.37 -6.94
C THR A 195 -9.07 9.88 -5.53
N TYR A 196 -8.15 10.61 -4.90
CA TYR A 196 -8.38 11.27 -3.62
C TYR A 196 -9.58 12.21 -3.65
N SER A 197 -9.69 13.03 -4.70
CA SER A 197 -10.79 14.00 -4.82
C SER A 197 -12.16 13.31 -4.82
N LYS A 198 -12.27 12.16 -5.48
CA LYS A 198 -13.50 11.34 -5.50
C LYS A 198 -13.74 10.64 -4.16
N LEU A 199 -12.69 10.07 -3.56
CA LEU A 199 -12.80 9.34 -2.30
C LEU A 199 -13.12 10.25 -1.10
N LEU A 200 -12.67 11.49 -1.09
CA LEU A 200 -13.04 12.47 -0.07
C LEU A 200 -14.55 12.78 -0.08
N ILE A 201 -15.21 12.68 -1.24
CA ILE A 201 -16.68 12.81 -1.33
C ILE A 201 -17.34 11.55 -0.75
N ILE A 202 -16.84 10.37 -1.12
CA ILE A 202 -17.34 9.07 -0.64
C ILE A 202 -17.20 8.96 0.88
N GLU A 203 -16.06 9.35 1.43
CA GLU A 203 -15.81 9.36 2.88
C GLU A 203 -16.80 10.27 3.63
N LYS A 204 -17.05 11.48 3.11
CA LYS A 204 -18.05 12.36 3.71
C LYS A 204 -19.42 11.71 3.73
N MET A 205 -19.81 11.02 2.65
CA MET A 205 -21.07 10.28 2.58
C MET A 205 -21.11 9.09 3.56
N SER A 206 -20.03 8.32 3.68
CA SER A 206 -19.97 7.15 4.56
C SER A 206 -20.03 7.52 6.05
N GLY A 207 -19.40 8.63 6.43
CA GLY A 207 -19.44 9.15 7.80
C GLY A 207 -20.84 9.53 8.28
N PHE A 208 -21.75 9.93 7.38
CA PHE A 208 -23.15 10.18 7.74
C PHE A 208 -23.94 8.89 8.00
N VAL A 209 -23.55 7.77 7.39
CA VAL A 209 -24.30 6.51 7.43
C VAL A 209 -23.84 5.62 8.58
N TYR A 210 -22.54 5.59 8.88
CA TYR A 210 -21.97 4.72 9.90
C TYR A 210 -21.12 5.51 10.89
N SER A 211 -21.67 5.86 12.06
CA SER A 211 -20.94 6.59 13.10
C SER A 211 -20.18 5.70 14.10
N ASN A 212 -20.34 4.37 14.06
CA ASN A 212 -20.05 3.54 15.23
C ASN A 212 -18.90 2.51 15.10
N THR A 213 -18.34 2.22 13.91
CA THR A 213 -17.10 1.41 13.77
C THR A 213 -16.33 1.75 12.48
N SER A 214 -14.99 1.80 12.56
CA SER A 214 -14.08 2.12 11.43
C SER A 214 -14.13 1.08 10.30
N ASP A 215 -14.28 -0.21 10.63
CA ASP A 215 -14.32 -1.28 9.63
C ASP A 215 -15.58 -1.22 8.76
N SER A 216 -16.73 -0.86 9.35
CA SER A 216 -17.97 -0.69 8.60
C SER A 216 -17.89 0.49 7.64
N GLN A 217 -17.21 1.57 8.05
CA GLN A 217 -16.95 2.72 7.17
C GLN A 217 -16.06 2.34 6.00
N TYR A 218 -15.00 1.55 6.24
CA TYR A 218 -14.12 1.06 5.17
C TYR A 218 -14.88 0.25 4.13
N LEU A 219 -15.58 -0.81 4.57
CA LEU A 219 -16.31 -1.70 3.67
C LEU A 219 -17.35 -0.95 2.83
N TYR A 220 -18.07 -0.01 3.45
CA TYR A 220 -19.07 0.78 2.75
C TYR A 220 -18.44 1.75 1.75
N ALA A 221 -17.40 2.49 2.14
CA ALA A 221 -16.69 3.39 1.23
C ALA A 221 -16.04 2.63 0.07
N HIS A 222 -15.45 1.47 0.33
CA HIS A 222 -14.87 0.61 -0.69
C HIS A 222 -15.95 0.09 -1.66
N GLN A 223 -17.11 -0.33 -1.16
CA GLN A 223 -18.23 -0.75 -2.01
C GLN A 223 -18.70 0.39 -2.92
N ILE A 224 -18.88 1.60 -2.40
CA ILE A 224 -19.24 2.77 -3.23
C ILE A 224 -18.15 3.05 -4.28
N ALA A 225 -16.88 2.97 -3.88
CA ALA A 225 -15.76 3.16 -4.80
C ALA A 225 -15.78 2.12 -5.93
N GLU A 226 -16.09 0.86 -5.63
CA GLU A 226 -16.28 -0.21 -6.62
C GLU A 226 -17.47 0.06 -7.55
N GLU A 227 -18.62 0.46 -7.01
CA GLU A 227 -19.82 0.83 -7.78
C GLU A 227 -19.58 2.04 -8.70
N GLN A 228 -18.72 2.97 -8.30
CA GLN A 228 -18.26 4.10 -9.13
C GLN A 228 -17.13 3.73 -10.10
N GLY A 229 -16.74 2.46 -10.14
CA GLY A 229 -15.68 1.95 -11.01
C GLY A 229 -14.29 2.41 -10.63
N LEU A 230 -14.07 2.94 -9.41
CA LEU A 230 -12.75 3.34 -8.90
C LEU A 230 -11.84 2.15 -8.63
N ILE A 231 -12.41 1.02 -8.23
CA ILE A 231 -11.66 -0.23 -8.05
C ILE A 231 -11.50 -0.93 -9.40
N GLY A 232 -10.28 -1.37 -9.70
CA GLY A 232 -9.95 -2.06 -10.94
C GLY A 232 -10.29 -3.54 -10.95
N LYS A 233 -9.98 -4.20 -12.07
CA LYS A 233 -10.32 -5.61 -12.32
C LYS A 233 -9.34 -6.62 -11.73
N TYR A 234 -8.12 -6.19 -11.40
CA TYR A 234 -7.09 -7.11 -10.90
C TYR A 234 -7.27 -7.31 -9.40
N ILE A 235 -6.99 -8.52 -8.92
CA ILE A 235 -6.98 -8.81 -7.49
C ILE A 235 -5.80 -8.06 -6.85
N GLY A 236 -6.10 -7.18 -5.89
CA GLY A 236 -5.10 -6.53 -5.05
C GLY A 236 -4.62 -7.46 -3.94
N SER A 237 -3.54 -7.08 -3.26
CA SER A 237 -3.04 -7.87 -2.12
C SER A 237 -4.09 -7.85 -0.99
N CYS A 238 -4.45 -9.00 -0.45
CA CYS A 238 -5.63 -9.10 0.43
C CYS A 238 -5.50 -8.20 1.69
N GLY A 239 -6.51 -7.38 1.97
CA GLY A 239 -6.58 -6.46 3.10
C GLY A 239 -7.99 -6.41 3.71
N GLN A 240 -8.62 -7.55 3.98
CA GLN A 240 -9.99 -7.59 4.54
C GLN A 240 -10.05 -7.59 6.08
N SER A 241 -8.94 -7.41 6.81
CA SER A 241 -8.91 -7.71 8.24
C SER A 241 -8.17 -6.67 9.11
N GLY A 242 -8.60 -5.40 9.15
CA GLY A 242 -8.29 -4.38 10.19
C GLY A 242 -6.80 -4.07 10.54
N LYS A 243 -5.84 -4.84 10.02
CA LYS A 243 -4.39 -4.75 10.15
C LYS A 243 -3.78 -5.22 8.84
N LEU A 244 -2.72 -4.57 8.38
CA LEU A 244 -2.23 -4.73 7.01
C LEU A 244 -0.82 -5.30 6.93
N SER A 245 -0.47 -5.90 5.79
CA SER A 245 0.92 -6.23 5.48
C SER A 245 1.76 -4.95 5.44
N ALA A 246 3.08 -5.03 5.58
CA ALA A 246 3.89 -3.81 5.54
C ALA A 246 3.86 -3.13 4.15
N PHE A 247 3.55 -3.90 3.09
CA PHE A 247 3.24 -3.37 1.74
C PHE A 247 1.89 -2.65 1.62
N LYS A 248 1.05 -2.75 2.65
CA LYS A 248 -0.30 -2.20 2.72
C LYS A 248 -0.52 -1.39 4.01
N ALA A 249 0.52 -1.07 4.79
CA ALA A 249 0.50 -0.68 6.20
C ALA A 249 -0.39 0.52 6.59
N PHE A 250 -1.70 0.38 6.47
CA PHE A 250 -2.60 1.52 6.34
C PHE A 250 -4.03 1.16 6.74
N SER A 251 -4.30 0.88 8.00
CA SER A 251 -5.68 0.80 8.52
C SER A 251 -5.63 1.27 9.94
N GLU A 252 -6.57 2.16 10.27
CA GLU A 252 -6.68 2.71 11.60
C GLU A 252 -6.91 1.61 12.64
N GLY A 253 -6.35 1.84 13.83
CA GLY A 253 -6.91 1.35 15.08
C GLY A 253 -6.86 -0.15 15.25
N GLY A 254 -5.73 -0.65 15.75
CA GLY A 254 -5.65 -2.00 16.28
C GLY A 254 -6.83 -2.32 17.20
N ARG A 255 -7.72 -3.19 16.73
CA ARG A 255 -8.41 -4.20 17.53
C ARG A 255 -8.53 -5.48 16.70
N GLN A 256 -8.03 -6.57 17.26
CA GLN A 256 -8.62 -7.87 16.97
C GLN A 256 -9.99 -7.86 17.64
N GLU A 257 -11.05 -7.52 16.92
CA GLU A 257 -12.38 -7.94 17.34
C GLU A 257 -12.72 -9.16 16.47
N LYS A 258 -12.86 -10.32 17.14
CA LYS A 258 -13.70 -11.38 16.62
C LYS A 258 -15.02 -10.72 16.27
N TRP A 259 -15.45 -10.79 15.01
CA TRP A 259 -16.76 -10.31 14.63
C TRP A 259 -17.82 -11.02 15.48
N ASP A 260 -18.54 -10.26 16.30
CA ASP A 260 -19.68 -10.77 17.03
C ASP A 260 -20.83 -10.91 16.03
N TYR A 261 -21.22 -12.15 15.77
CA TYR A 261 -22.42 -12.41 15.00
C TYR A 261 -23.63 -11.97 15.84
N HIS A 262 -24.60 -11.35 15.19
CA HIS A 262 -25.85 -10.98 15.82
C HIS A 262 -27.01 -11.65 15.09
N SER A 263 -28.15 -11.81 15.76
CA SER A 263 -29.35 -12.35 15.12
C SER A 263 -29.87 -11.38 14.06
N GLY A 264 -30.04 -11.86 12.83
CA GLY A 264 -30.53 -11.09 11.70
C GLY A 264 -30.93 -11.97 10.52
N VAL A 265 -31.35 -11.36 9.41
CA VAL A 265 -31.71 -12.09 8.18
C VAL A 265 -30.54 -12.02 7.21
N CYS A 266 -30.05 -13.17 6.76
CA CYS A 266 -28.96 -13.24 5.80
C CYS A 266 -29.40 -12.67 4.44
N ARG A 267 -28.73 -11.64 3.92
CA ARG A 267 -29.03 -11.03 2.61
C ARG A 267 -28.81 -11.97 1.43
N VAL A 268 -27.98 -13.02 1.59
CA VAL A 268 -27.65 -13.98 0.54
C VAL A 268 -28.65 -15.13 0.48
N CYS A 269 -29.03 -15.70 1.63
CA CYS A 269 -29.91 -16.87 1.67
C CYS A 269 -31.30 -16.63 2.27
N GLY A 270 -31.59 -15.43 2.77
CA GLY A 270 -32.88 -15.07 3.36
C GLY A 270 -33.19 -15.69 4.72
N ASN A 271 -32.29 -16.52 5.27
CA ASN A 271 -32.52 -17.19 6.54
C ASN A 271 -32.32 -16.25 7.73
N SER A 272 -33.22 -16.34 8.73
CA SER A 272 -33.01 -15.73 10.05
C SER A 272 -31.98 -16.55 10.83
N THR A 273 -30.80 -15.99 11.07
CA THR A 273 -29.65 -16.67 11.67
C THR A 273 -28.67 -15.66 12.26
N GLU A 274 -27.54 -16.15 12.76
CA GLU A 274 -26.40 -15.33 13.10
C GLU A 274 -25.74 -14.78 11.84
N VAL A 275 -25.75 -13.45 11.70
CA VAL A 275 -25.16 -12.72 10.58
C VAL A 275 -24.02 -11.84 11.05
N GLY A 276 -22.98 -11.72 10.20
CA GLY A 276 -21.88 -10.78 10.39
C GLY A 276 -22.28 -9.34 10.03
N PRO A 277 -21.32 -8.40 10.03
CA PRO A 277 -21.56 -6.97 9.79
C PRO A 277 -22.26 -6.69 8.44
N CYS A 278 -21.98 -7.53 7.43
CA CYS A 278 -22.57 -7.40 6.09
C CYS A 278 -23.97 -8.04 5.96
N SER A 279 -24.60 -8.43 7.07
CA SER A 279 -25.84 -9.23 7.07
C SER A 279 -25.71 -10.53 6.27
N ILE A 280 -24.53 -11.16 6.26
CA ILE A 280 -24.27 -12.46 5.63
C ILE A 280 -24.03 -13.49 6.72
N CYS A 281 -24.61 -14.68 6.59
CA CYS A 281 -24.38 -15.76 7.55
C CYS A 281 -23.09 -16.54 7.26
N ARG A 282 -22.54 -17.20 8.29
CA ARG A 282 -21.31 -18.03 8.19
C ARG A 282 -21.28 -18.98 7.02
N THR A 283 -22.42 -19.61 6.72
CA THR A 283 -22.53 -20.59 5.64
C THR A 283 -22.42 -19.96 4.27
N CYS A 284 -22.93 -18.74 4.11
CA CYS A 284 -22.87 -17.98 2.87
C CYS A 284 -21.53 -17.29 2.69
N GLU A 285 -20.87 -16.84 3.77
CA GLU A 285 -19.53 -16.26 3.72
C GLU A 285 -18.52 -17.22 3.11
N LYS A 286 -18.56 -18.52 3.42
CA LYS A 286 -17.65 -19.53 2.85
C LYS A 286 -17.76 -19.73 1.32
N LYS A 287 -18.74 -19.08 0.67
CA LYS A 287 -18.94 -19.15 -0.78
C LYS A 287 -18.33 -17.95 -1.51
N PHE A 288 -17.74 -17.01 -0.78
CA PHE A 288 -17.04 -15.81 -1.25
C PHE A 288 -15.63 -15.80 -0.64
#